data_AF-A0A2N2LJQ0-F1
#
_entry.id   AF-A0A2N2LJQ0-F1
#
_cell.length_a   1.000
_cell.length_b   1.000
_cell.length_c   1.000
_cell.angle_alpha   90.00
_cell.angle_beta   90.00
_cell.angle_gamma   90.00
#
_symmetry.space_group_name_H-M   'P 1'
#
loop_
_entity.id
_entity.type
_entity.pdbx_description
1 polymer ?
#
loop_
_entity_poly.entity_id
_entity_poly.type
_entity_poly.pdbx_seq_one_letter_code
_entity_poly.pdbx_strand_id
1 'polypeptide(L)'
;MTASEPVTAPLRTMVLPLVRVTGSGRNIGKTWLAEQLVRWFDSRDYRVAAIKDSHHRMMDDKAGSDTERLALAGASPVIFRAGDGVLTRVPGAPAVLPVLTNTLVDQVDLVIAEGFRDEQAGARLQIGEARPRRVVFRDPGGCKLGTWAIDDIDRIGEALAAAFALSTAGDPAIRAAVRRAVGIADHRCPDITLGVRMVQAASDALGIPFPPSRGALRATVEMARCATDAIATVAACSAGQGTLRILDRGATAATFVSCTSGRRVRVSLRADALIEMPGEGVPPGVSIAHEHAFRTRPTVSLFNVECASAAATAVAAAAGGRYPAQDR
;
A
#
# COMPACT_ATOMS: atom_id res chain seq x y z
N MET A 1 -11.35 -42.78 -17.96
CA MET A 1 -11.82 -41.38 -18.02
C MET A 1 -11.52 -40.70 -16.70
N THR A 2 -10.43 -39.93 -16.64
CA THR A 2 -10.23 -38.84 -15.67
C THR A 2 -9.15 -37.94 -16.28
N ALA A 3 -9.57 -36.96 -17.09
CA ALA A 3 -8.69 -35.88 -17.51
C ALA A 3 -8.54 -34.94 -16.32
N SER A 4 -7.35 -34.91 -15.73
CA SER A 4 -6.97 -33.89 -14.75
C SER A 4 -6.85 -32.56 -15.49
N GLU A 5 -7.64 -31.56 -15.09
CA GLU A 5 -7.48 -30.18 -15.54
C GLU A 5 -6.07 -29.67 -15.17
N PRO A 6 -5.41 -28.88 -16.03
CA PRO A 6 -4.17 -28.23 -15.65
C PRO A 6 -4.51 -27.06 -14.73
N VAL A 7 -4.20 -27.21 -13.44
CA VAL A 7 -4.11 -26.09 -12.51
C VAL A 7 -2.94 -25.23 -12.98
N THR A 8 -3.25 -24.10 -13.60
CA THR A 8 -2.29 -23.12 -14.11
C THR A 8 -1.44 -22.59 -12.94
N ALA A 9 -0.14 -22.86 -12.98
CA ALA A 9 0.79 -22.33 -11.99
C ALA A 9 0.79 -20.78 -12.02
N PRO A 10 0.83 -20.10 -10.87
CA PRO A 10 0.83 -18.63 -10.83
C PRO A 10 2.08 -18.05 -11.50
N LEU A 11 1.90 -16.94 -12.21
CA LEU A 11 2.98 -16.21 -12.86
C LEU A 11 3.89 -15.59 -11.78
N ARG A 12 4.98 -16.28 -11.42
CA ARG A 12 6.06 -15.69 -10.61
C ARG A 12 6.80 -14.67 -11.48
N THR A 13 6.38 -13.41 -11.43
CA THR A 13 7.05 -12.33 -12.17
C THR A 13 7.68 -11.35 -11.18
N MET A 14 8.98 -11.08 -11.35
CA MET A 14 9.69 -9.97 -10.67
C MET A 14 9.35 -8.59 -11.26
N VAL A 15 8.17 -8.47 -11.88
CA VAL A 15 7.72 -7.30 -12.65
C VAL A 15 6.34 -6.92 -12.12
N LEU A 16 6.11 -5.63 -11.92
CA LEU A 16 4.84 -5.06 -11.45
C LEU A 16 3.66 -5.67 -12.23
N PRO A 17 2.67 -6.30 -11.57
CA PRO A 17 1.51 -6.85 -12.24
C PRO A 17 0.81 -5.79 -13.11
N LEU A 18 0.63 -6.10 -14.38
CA LEU A 18 0.09 -5.20 -15.38
C LEU A 18 -0.96 -5.93 -16.22
N VAL A 19 -2.16 -5.37 -16.29
CA VAL A 19 -3.21 -5.80 -17.19
C VAL A 19 -3.66 -4.66 -18.09
N ARG A 20 -3.79 -4.95 -19.39
CA ARG A 20 -4.29 -4.00 -20.39
C ARG A 20 -5.74 -4.29 -20.78
N VAL A 21 -6.60 -3.30 -20.72
CA VAL A 21 -7.97 -3.35 -21.23
C VAL A 21 -7.99 -2.84 -22.68
N THR A 22 -8.28 -3.75 -23.61
CA THR A 22 -8.17 -3.51 -25.06
C THR A 22 -9.45 -3.90 -25.80
N GLY A 23 -9.60 -3.39 -27.02
CA GLY A 23 -10.62 -3.81 -27.96
C GLY A 23 -10.75 -2.86 -29.16
N SER A 24 -11.26 -3.40 -30.26
CA SER A 24 -11.15 -2.83 -31.61
C SER A 24 -12.05 -1.59 -31.82
N GLY A 25 -13.26 -1.59 -31.27
CA GLY A 25 -14.22 -0.49 -31.40
C GLY A 25 -14.07 0.68 -30.39
N ARG A 26 -14.66 1.82 -30.76
CA ARG A 26 -14.94 2.94 -29.84
C ARG A 26 -16.22 2.65 -29.03
N ASN A 27 -16.30 3.18 -27.81
CA ASN A 27 -17.45 3.01 -26.92
C ASN A 27 -17.86 1.53 -26.67
N ILE A 28 -16.85 0.65 -26.57
CA ILE A 28 -17.04 -0.78 -26.29
C ILE A 28 -17.05 -1.13 -24.79
N GLY A 29 -16.90 -0.13 -23.92
CA GLY A 29 -16.87 -0.32 -22.46
C GLY A 29 -15.48 -0.55 -21.87
N LYS A 30 -14.40 -0.13 -22.55
CA LYS A 30 -13.02 -0.24 -22.03
C LYS A 30 -12.85 0.53 -20.72
N THR A 31 -13.15 1.82 -20.74
CA THR A 31 -13.10 2.68 -19.54
C THR A 31 -14.04 2.15 -18.46
N TRP A 32 -15.26 1.75 -18.82
CA TRP A 32 -16.23 1.19 -17.87
C TRP A 32 -15.68 -0.06 -17.16
N LEU A 33 -15.11 -1.01 -17.90
CA LEU A 33 -14.53 -2.23 -17.33
C LEU A 33 -13.31 -1.89 -16.45
N ALA A 34 -12.43 -1.00 -16.91
CA ALA A 34 -11.29 -0.55 -16.12
C ALA A 34 -11.74 0.09 -14.80
N GLU A 35 -12.74 0.98 -14.84
CA GLU A 35 -13.34 1.59 -13.65
C GLU A 35 -13.94 0.56 -12.69
N GLN A 36 -14.71 -0.40 -13.19
CA GLN A 36 -15.31 -1.44 -12.34
C GLN A 36 -14.23 -2.30 -11.68
N LEU A 37 -13.17 -2.66 -12.41
CA LEU A 37 -12.06 -3.42 -11.84
C LEU A 37 -11.28 -2.61 -10.81
N VAL A 38 -10.99 -1.33 -11.06
CA VAL A 38 -10.36 -0.44 -10.07
C VAL A 38 -11.17 -0.44 -8.78
N ARG A 39 -12.49 -0.22 -8.85
CA ARG A 39 -13.39 -0.26 -7.67
C ARG A 39 -13.36 -1.62 -6.98
N TRP A 40 -13.39 -2.71 -7.77
CA TRP A 40 -13.40 -4.06 -7.24
C TRP A 40 -12.13 -4.37 -6.43
N PHE A 41 -10.96 -4.03 -6.97
CA PHE A 41 -9.68 -4.23 -6.31
C PHE A 41 -9.49 -3.29 -5.11
N ASP A 42 -9.86 -2.01 -5.25
CA ASP A 42 -9.81 -1.03 -4.15
C ASP A 42 -10.70 -1.44 -2.98
N SER A 43 -11.93 -1.90 -3.25
CA SER A 43 -12.85 -2.41 -2.22
C SER A 43 -12.29 -3.60 -1.43
N ARG A 44 -11.30 -4.29 -2.00
CA ARG A 44 -10.62 -5.47 -1.44
C ARG A 44 -9.21 -5.13 -0.90
N ASP A 45 -8.88 -3.84 -0.78
CA ASP A 45 -7.62 -3.34 -0.20
C ASP A 45 -6.36 -3.65 -1.02
N TYR A 46 -6.52 -3.80 -2.34
CA TYR A 46 -5.39 -3.82 -3.28
C TYR A 46 -5.03 -2.39 -3.69
N ARG A 47 -3.73 -2.12 -3.82
CA ARG A 47 -3.19 -0.87 -4.37
C ARG A 47 -3.27 -0.94 -5.89
N VAL A 48 -4.11 -0.13 -6.52
CA VAL A 48 -4.28 -0.16 -7.99
C VAL A 48 -3.96 1.18 -8.61
N ALA A 49 -3.05 1.18 -9.58
CA ALA A 49 -2.86 2.31 -10.47
C ALA A 49 -3.68 2.11 -11.76
N ALA A 50 -4.20 3.21 -12.30
CA ALA A 50 -4.80 3.23 -13.63
C ALA A 50 -3.92 4.07 -14.57
N ILE A 51 -3.58 3.53 -15.74
CA ILE A 51 -2.90 4.28 -16.80
C ILE A 51 -3.86 4.35 -17.99
N LYS A 52 -4.16 5.55 -18.47
CA LYS A 52 -5.04 5.72 -19.63
C LYS A 52 -4.26 6.36 -20.78
N ASP A 53 -4.18 5.63 -21.89
CA ASP A 53 -3.67 6.18 -23.15
C ASP A 53 -4.79 6.94 -23.86
N SER A 54 -4.55 8.19 -24.21
CA SER A 54 -5.51 9.07 -24.87
C SER A 54 -4.79 10.00 -25.83
N HIS A 55 -5.32 10.13 -27.04
CA HIS A 55 -4.84 11.11 -28.03
C HIS A 55 -5.42 12.52 -27.80
N HIS A 56 -6.23 12.72 -26.76
CA HIS A 56 -6.79 14.03 -26.40
C HIS A 56 -5.86 14.79 -25.45
N ARG A 57 -5.88 16.13 -25.51
CA ARG A 57 -5.26 16.97 -24.48
C ARG A 57 -5.81 16.57 -23.10
N MET A 58 -4.94 16.59 -22.10
CA MET A 58 -5.27 16.32 -20.70
C MET A 58 -6.42 17.26 -20.27
N MET A 59 -7.47 16.72 -19.66
CA MET A 59 -8.77 17.41 -19.47
C MET A 59 -8.69 18.73 -18.69
N ASP A 60 -7.65 18.93 -17.87
CA ASP A 60 -7.56 20.07 -16.96
C ASP A 60 -6.65 21.21 -17.45
N ASP A 61 -5.93 21.03 -18.57
CA ASP A 61 -4.96 22.02 -19.05
C ASP A 61 -5.51 22.81 -20.24
N LYS A 62 -6.22 23.90 -19.94
CA LYS A 62 -6.65 24.88 -20.95
C LYS A 62 -5.41 25.52 -21.58
N ALA A 63 -5.47 25.81 -22.88
CA ALA A 63 -4.42 26.56 -23.56
C ALA A 63 -4.23 27.93 -22.88
N GLY A 64 -2.98 28.27 -22.54
CA GLY A 64 -2.59 29.49 -21.84
C GLY A 64 -2.57 29.40 -20.31
N SER A 65 -2.80 28.23 -19.71
CA SER A 65 -2.70 28.05 -18.25
C SER A 65 -1.30 28.33 -17.72
N ASP A 66 -1.17 28.63 -16.42
CA ASP A 66 0.14 28.83 -15.79
C ASP A 66 1.01 27.56 -15.84
N THR A 67 0.40 26.38 -15.73
CA THR A 67 1.07 25.09 -15.89
C THR A 67 1.60 24.87 -17.31
N GLU A 68 0.86 25.27 -18.35
CA GLU A 68 1.32 25.20 -19.74
C GLU A 68 2.43 26.23 -19.99
N ARG A 69 2.31 27.46 -19.45
CA ARG A 69 3.33 28.50 -19.54
C ARG A 69 4.66 28.07 -18.91
N LEU A 70 4.61 27.43 -17.73
CA LEU A 70 5.81 26.89 -17.06
C LEU A 70 6.46 25.77 -17.89
N ALA A 71 5.65 24.88 -18.47
CA ALA A 71 6.16 23.81 -19.35
C ALA A 71 6.80 24.37 -20.63
N LEU A 72 6.15 25.35 -21.27
CA LEU A 72 6.67 26.03 -22.47
C LEU A 72 7.92 26.87 -22.18
N ALA A 73 8.08 27.34 -20.94
CA ALA A 73 9.31 27.98 -20.47
C ALA A 73 10.47 26.98 -20.26
N GLY A 74 10.22 25.66 -20.39
CA GLY A 74 11.22 24.61 -20.31
C GLY A 74 11.25 23.82 -19.00
N ALA A 75 10.32 24.07 -18.06
CA ALA A 75 10.25 23.27 -16.84
C ALA A 75 9.81 21.82 -17.15
N SER A 76 10.56 20.85 -16.64
CA SER A 76 10.27 19.41 -16.78
C SER A 76 10.83 18.64 -15.57
N PRO A 77 9.98 18.07 -14.70
CA PRO A 77 8.52 18.14 -14.72
C PRO A 77 7.95 19.49 -14.29
N VAL A 78 6.68 19.73 -14.63
CA VAL A 78 5.81 20.73 -13.99
C VAL A 78 4.86 19.99 -13.05
N ILE A 79 4.84 20.40 -11.77
CA ILE A 79 3.99 19.78 -10.75
C ILE A 79 2.91 20.79 -10.35
N PHE A 80 1.65 20.38 -10.47
CA PHE A 80 0.48 21.13 -10.04
C PHE A 80 -0.14 20.46 -8.81
N ARG A 81 -0.36 21.23 -7.74
CA ARG A 81 -0.99 20.73 -6.51
C ARG A 81 -2.28 21.51 -6.25
N ALA A 82 -3.38 20.78 -6.15
CA ALA A 82 -4.70 21.27 -5.76
C ALA A 82 -5.13 20.64 -4.42
N GLY A 83 -6.31 21.01 -3.92
CA GLY A 83 -6.84 20.48 -2.66
C GLY A 83 -7.25 19.01 -2.71
N ASP A 84 -7.47 18.48 -3.91
CA ASP A 84 -7.93 17.12 -4.20
C ASP A 84 -6.87 16.24 -4.86
N GLY A 85 -5.65 16.76 -5.10
CA GLY A 85 -4.57 15.94 -5.62
C GLY A 85 -3.39 16.70 -6.20
N VAL A 86 -2.48 15.92 -6.78
CA VAL A 86 -1.29 16.39 -7.49
C VAL A 86 -1.33 15.87 -8.92
N LEU A 87 -1.05 16.76 -9.87
CA LEU A 87 -0.85 16.42 -11.27
C LEU A 87 0.59 16.74 -11.66
N THR A 88 1.31 15.73 -12.15
CA THR A 88 2.69 15.89 -12.64
C THR A 88 2.70 15.80 -14.16
N ARG A 89 3.11 16.89 -14.81
CA ARG A 89 3.31 16.95 -16.26
C ARG A 89 4.79 16.80 -16.55
N VAL A 90 5.13 15.84 -17.40
CA VAL A 90 6.50 15.64 -17.89
C VAL A 90 6.49 15.86 -19.42
N PRO A 91 6.79 17.07 -19.90
CA PRO A 91 6.84 17.34 -21.34
C PRO A 91 7.82 16.39 -22.05
N GLY A 92 7.37 15.77 -23.15
CA GLY A 92 8.19 14.84 -23.93
C GLY A 92 8.49 13.50 -23.24
N ALA A 93 7.78 13.15 -22.16
CA ALA A 93 7.93 11.85 -21.52
C ALA A 93 7.72 10.70 -22.52
N PRO A 94 8.51 9.61 -22.42
CA PRO A 94 8.28 8.42 -23.23
C PRO A 94 6.87 7.88 -22.96
N ALA A 95 6.03 7.83 -24.00
CA ALA A 95 4.67 7.30 -23.92
C ALA A 95 4.62 5.75 -23.85
N VAL A 96 5.75 5.10 -23.57
CA VAL A 96 5.84 3.64 -23.55
C VAL A 96 5.45 3.11 -22.18
N LEU A 97 4.55 2.13 -22.17
CA LEU A 97 3.96 1.59 -20.95
C LEU A 97 5.00 1.08 -19.94
N PRO A 98 6.11 0.41 -20.33
CA PRO A 98 7.15 -0.02 -19.40
C PRO A 98 7.76 1.11 -18.56
N VAL A 99 7.99 2.28 -19.16
CA VAL A 99 8.56 3.45 -18.46
C VAL A 99 7.57 3.98 -17.43
N LEU A 100 6.29 4.08 -17.79
CA LEU A 100 5.23 4.52 -16.89
C LEU A 100 5.00 3.52 -15.75
N THR A 101 5.11 2.22 -15.99
CA THR A 101 4.99 1.22 -14.92
C THR A 101 6.20 1.24 -13.99
N ASN A 102 7.40 1.57 -14.48
CA ASN A 102 8.61 1.62 -13.65
C ASN A 102 8.55 2.71 -12.58
N THR A 103 7.85 3.83 -12.85
CA THR A 103 7.63 4.88 -11.84
C THR A 103 6.60 4.50 -10.78
N LEU A 104 5.87 3.39 -10.97
CA LEU A 104 4.84 2.89 -10.06
C LEU A 104 5.29 1.64 -9.30
N VAL A 105 6.49 1.12 -9.61
CA VAL A 105 7.12 0.06 -8.82
C VAL A 105 7.19 0.54 -7.36
N ASP A 106 6.96 -0.39 -6.45
CA ASP A 106 6.83 -0.14 -5.01
C ASP A 106 5.54 0.50 -4.50
N GLN A 107 4.76 1.14 -5.36
CA GLN A 107 3.61 1.96 -4.94
C GLN A 107 2.27 1.22 -5.08
N VAL A 108 2.17 0.26 -6.00
CA VAL A 108 0.92 -0.45 -6.29
C VAL A 108 1.11 -1.96 -6.40
N ASP A 109 0.02 -2.71 -6.21
CA ASP A 109 -0.06 -4.16 -6.37
C ASP A 109 -0.41 -4.55 -7.80
N LEU A 110 -1.13 -3.68 -8.52
CA LEU A 110 -1.61 -3.91 -9.87
C LEU A 110 -1.70 -2.59 -10.65
N VAL A 111 -1.33 -2.63 -11.92
CA VAL A 111 -1.62 -1.57 -12.89
C VAL A 111 -2.70 -2.05 -13.86
N ILE A 112 -3.76 -1.26 -13.98
CA ILE A 112 -4.80 -1.44 -15.00
C ILE A 112 -4.59 -0.35 -16.06
N ALA A 113 -4.12 -0.76 -17.23
CA ALA A 113 -3.88 0.14 -18.35
C ALA A 113 -5.04 0.08 -19.36
N GLU A 114 -5.68 1.21 -19.64
CA GLU A 114 -6.62 1.35 -20.76
C GLU A 114 -5.85 1.81 -22.01
N GLY A 115 -5.97 1.05 -23.11
CA GLY A 115 -5.31 1.39 -24.39
C GLY A 115 -4.07 0.55 -24.64
N PHE A 116 -3.01 1.17 -25.20
CA PHE A 116 -1.74 0.51 -25.53
C PHE A 116 -1.92 -0.78 -26.37
N ARG A 117 -2.62 -0.68 -27.51
CA ARG A 117 -2.95 -1.85 -28.36
C ARG A 117 -1.71 -2.54 -28.91
N ASP A 118 -0.71 -1.76 -29.30
CA ASP A 118 0.51 -2.24 -29.94
C ASP A 118 1.59 -2.70 -28.93
N GLU A 119 1.34 -2.49 -27.64
CA GLU A 119 2.23 -2.90 -26.57
C GLU A 119 2.22 -4.44 -26.40
N GLN A 120 3.34 -5.01 -25.98
CA GLN A 120 3.46 -6.46 -25.72
C GLN A 120 3.55 -6.76 -24.23
N ALA A 121 3.92 -5.78 -23.41
CA ALA A 121 3.99 -5.96 -21.96
C ALA A 121 2.63 -6.27 -21.31
N GLY A 122 2.66 -7.12 -20.28
CA GLY A 122 1.54 -7.42 -19.40
C GLY A 122 0.43 -8.27 -20.01
N ALA A 123 -0.48 -8.70 -19.15
CA ALA A 123 -1.65 -9.48 -19.53
C ALA A 123 -2.70 -8.62 -20.25
N ARG A 124 -3.69 -9.24 -20.90
CA ARG A 124 -4.66 -8.54 -21.74
C ARG A 124 -6.10 -8.98 -21.47
N LEU A 125 -6.98 -8.02 -21.21
CA LEU A 125 -8.44 -8.16 -21.23
C LEU A 125 -8.95 -7.59 -22.56
N GLN A 126 -9.38 -8.46 -23.47
CA GLN A 126 -9.88 -8.07 -24.78
C GLN A 126 -11.41 -8.11 -24.80
N ILE A 127 -12.04 -6.97 -25.05
CA ILE A 127 -13.50 -6.85 -25.18
C ILE A 127 -13.91 -7.17 -26.62
N GLY A 128 -14.83 -8.13 -26.79
CA GLY A 128 -15.41 -8.50 -28.07
C GLY A 128 -16.49 -7.50 -28.55
N GLU A 129 -16.71 -7.43 -29.86
CA GLU A 129 -17.67 -6.51 -30.48
C GLU A 129 -19.11 -7.06 -30.49
N ALA A 130 -19.26 -8.39 -30.50
CA ALA A 130 -20.55 -9.06 -30.50
C ALA A 130 -21.33 -8.81 -29.20
N ARG A 131 -22.66 -8.74 -29.30
CA ARG A 131 -23.57 -8.67 -28.14
C ARG A 131 -24.14 -10.07 -27.83
N PRO A 132 -24.26 -10.47 -26.56
CA PRO A 132 -23.78 -9.76 -25.35
C PRO A 132 -22.24 -9.69 -25.31
N ARG A 133 -21.72 -8.56 -24.83
CA ARG A 133 -20.26 -8.29 -24.84
C ARG A 133 -19.55 -9.24 -23.89
N ARG A 134 -18.45 -9.83 -24.38
CA ARG A 134 -17.60 -10.73 -23.60
C ARG A 134 -16.18 -10.21 -23.50
N VAL A 135 -15.53 -10.53 -22.39
CA VAL A 135 -14.12 -10.20 -22.13
C VAL A 135 -13.33 -11.49 -22.21
N VAL A 136 -12.29 -11.51 -23.03
CA VAL A 136 -11.32 -12.60 -23.11
C VAL A 136 -10.07 -12.18 -22.35
N PHE A 137 -9.71 -12.93 -21.31
CA PHE A 137 -8.47 -12.70 -20.57
C PHE A 137 -7.35 -13.57 -21.14
N ARG A 138 -6.20 -12.95 -21.40
CA ARG A 138 -4.98 -13.59 -21.86
C ARG A 138 -3.80 -13.21 -20.98
N ASP A 139 -2.91 -14.14 -20.74
CA ASP A 139 -1.62 -13.87 -20.08
C ASP A 139 -0.67 -13.06 -20.99
N PRO A 140 0.50 -12.63 -20.50
CA PRO A 140 1.49 -11.92 -21.33
C PRO A 140 2.00 -12.73 -22.53
N GLY A 141 1.97 -14.07 -22.45
CA GLY A 141 2.34 -14.96 -23.56
C GLY A 141 1.23 -15.13 -24.61
N GLY A 142 0.05 -14.52 -24.40
CA GLY A 142 -1.11 -14.61 -25.29
C GLY A 142 -2.01 -15.83 -25.03
N CYS A 143 -1.67 -16.70 -24.08
CA CYS A 143 -2.49 -17.85 -23.70
C CYS A 143 -3.82 -17.38 -23.11
N LYS A 144 -4.92 -17.99 -23.55
CA LYS A 144 -6.26 -17.64 -23.08
C LYS A 144 -6.50 -18.26 -21.70
N LEU A 145 -6.73 -17.42 -20.70
CA LEU A 145 -7.02 -17.83 -19.32
C LEU A 145 -8.52 -17.93 -19.03
N GLY A 146 -9.37 -17.20 -19.76
CA GLY A 146 -10.82 -17.34 -19.58
C GLY A 146 -11.67 -16.40 -20.44
N THR A 147 -12.99 -16.54 -20.33
CA THR A 147 -13.95 -15.68 -21.03
C THR A 147 -15.24 -15.51 -20.26
N TRP A 148 -15.58 -14.27 -19.94
CA TRP A 148 -16.76 -13.91 -19.15
C TRP A 148 -17.61 -12.86 -19.86
N ALA A 149 -18.82 -12.64 -19.37
CA ALA A 149 -19.58 -11.46 -19.73
C ALA A 149 -18.88 -10.22 -19.19
N ILE A 150 -19.00 -9.07 -19.88
CA ILE A 150 -18.29 -7.85 -19.47
C ILE A 150 -18.67 -7.37 -18.06
N ASP A 151 -19.88 -7.69 -17.61
CA ASP A 151 -20.48 -7.34 -16.33
C ASP A 151 -20.22 -8.34 -15.20
N ASP A 152 -19.56 -9.46 -15.48
CA ASP A 152 -19.16 -10.46 -14.49
C ASP A 152 -17.85 -10.05 -13.78
N ILE A 153 -17.90 -8.90 -13.10
CA ILE A 153 -16.71 -8.23 -12.54
C ILE A 153 -16.04 -9.09 -11.47
N ASP A 154 -16.80 -9.80 -10.64
CA ASP A 154 -16.24 -10.66 -9.60
C ASP A 154 -15.36 -11.77 -10.18
N ARG A 155 -15.85 -12.50 -11.20
CA ARG A 155 -15.04 -13.55 -11.82
C ARG A 155 -13.83 -13.01 -12.58
N ILE A 156 -13.95 -11.85 -13.21
CA ILE A 156 -12.82 -11.21 -13.89
C ILE A 156 -11.77 -10.77 -12.86
N GLY A 157 -12.19 -10.14 -11.76
CA GLY A 157 -11.33 -9.71 -10.67
C GLY A 157 -10.61 -10.88 -9.99
N GLU A 158 -11.34 -11.95 -9.67
CA GLU A 158 -10.78 -13.18 -9.09
C GLU A 158 -9.77 -13.84 -10.02
N ALA A 159 -10.07 -13.94 -11.32
CA ALA A 159 -9.16 -14.52 -12.30
C ALA A 159 -7.86 -13.70 -12.45
N LEU A 160 -7.96 -12.37 -12.42
CA LEU A 160 -6.78 -11.48 -12.43
C LEU A 160 -5.95 -11.65 -11.17
N ALA A 161 -6.60 -11.64 -10.00
CA ALA A 161 -5.93 -11.83 -8.72
C ALA A 161 -5.20 -13.17 -8.68
N ALA A 162 -5.85 -14.25 -9.13
CA ALA A 162 -5.24 -15.57 -9.20
C ALA A 162 -4.06 -15.62 -10.19
N ALA A 163 -4.22 -15.09 -11.41
CA ALA A 163 -3.20 -15.15 -12.45
C ALA A 163 -1.90 -14.43 -12.05
N PHE A 164 -2.02 -13.30 -11.35
CA PHE A 164 -0.88 -12.53 -10.86
C PHE A 164 -0.45 -12.92 -9.43
N ALA A 165 -1.08 -13.95 -8.83
CA ALA A 165 -0.92 -14.29 -7.42
C ALA A 165 -1.07 -13.07 -6.48
N LEU A 166 -1.97 -12.14 -6.81
CA LEU A 166 -2.25 -10.98 -5.98
C LEU A 166 -2.86 -11.47 -4.68
N SER A 167 -2.18 -11.15 -3.60
CA SER A 167 -2.58 -11.57 -2.28
C SER A 167 -2.95 -10.36 -1.43
N THR A 168 -4.16 -10.36 -0.89
CA THR A 168 -4.48 -9.54 0.27
C THR A 168 -3.97 -10.17 1.56
N ALA A 169 -3.18 -11.26 1.52
CA ALA A 169 -2.79 -12.04 2.69
C ALA A 169 -2.25 -11.17 3.83
N GLY A 170 -2.49 -11.66 5.05
CA GLY A 170 -2.39 -10.90 6.27
C GLY A 170 -3.77 -10.74 6.92
N ASP A 171 -3.77 -10.31 8.17
CA ASP A 171 -4.99 -10.15 8.98
C ASP A 171 -5.80 -8.91 8.49
N PRO A 172 -7.12 -9.03 8.26
CA PRO A 172 -7.98 -7.90 7.93
C PRO A 172 -7.92 -6.75 8.95
N ALA A 173 -7.75 -7.04 10.23
CA ALA A 173 -7.60 -6.04 11.28
C ALA A 173 -6.28 -5.25 11.12
N ILE A 174 -5.19 -5.94 10.76
CA ILE A 174 -3.90 -5.29 10.44
C ILE A 174 -4.08 -4.37 9.24
N ARG A 175 -4.73 -4.84 8.16
CA ARG A 175 -4.98 -4.03 6.96
C ARG A 175 -5.78 -2.77 7.26
N ALA A 176 -6.86 -2.89 8.03
CA ALA A 176 -7.66 -1.74 8.47
C ALA A 176 -6.85 -0.75 9.33
N ALA A 177 -6.00 -1.25 10.21
CA ALA A 177 -5.13 -0.42 11.05
C ALA A 177 -4.05 0.32 10.22
N VAL A 178 -3.45 -0.34 9.22
CA VAL A 178 -2.48 0.30 8.31
C VAL A 178 -3.16 1.41 7.50
N ARG A 179 -4.37 1.19 6.97
CA ARG A 179 -5.13 2.26 6.28
C ARG A 179 -5.35 3.48 7.16
N ARG A 180 -5.74 3.26 8.42
CA ARG A 180 -5.92 4.34 9.39
C ARG A 180 -4.63 5.13 9.62
N ALA A 181 -3.49 4.43 9.76
CA ALA A 181 -2.19 5.05 9.97
C ALA A 181 -1.71 5.85 8.75
N VAL A 182 -1.89 5.33 7.53
CA VAL A 182 -1.55 6.04 6.27
C VAL A 182 -2.32 7.35 6.15
N GLY A 183 -3.60 7.37 6.51
CA GLY A 183 -4.42 8.60 6.49
C GLY A 183 -3.90 9.72 7.40
N ILE A 184 -3.06 9.39 8.40
CA ILE A 184 -2.43 10.38 9.30
C ILE A 184 -1.00 10.72 8.84
N ALA A 185 -0.25 9.74 8.34
CA ALA A 185 1.14 9.93 7.93
C ALA A 185 1.32 10.61 6.54
N ASP A 186 0.23 10.77 5.78
CA ASP A 186 0.19 11.35 4.41
C ASP A 186 1.06 10.59 3.37
N HIS A 187 1.56 9.41 3.72
CA HIS A 187 2.27 8.52 2.82
C HIS A 187 2.16 7.07 3.30
N ARG A 188 2.46 6.11 2.42
CA ARG A 188 2.54 4.69 2.74
C ARG A 188 3.98 4.20 2.56
N CYS A 189 4.54 3.60 3.61
CA CYS A 189 5.86 2.97 3.57
C CYS A 189 5.86 1.70 4.44
N PRO A 190 6.87 0.81 4.29
CA PRO A 190 6.93 -0.45 5.04
C PRO A 190 6.91 -0.25 6.56
N ASP A 191 7.49 0.85 7.04
CA ASP A 191 7.55 1.20 8.47
C ASP A 191 6.18 1.42 9.09
N ILE A 192 5.17 1.85 8.31
CA ILE A 192 3.81 1.99 8.82
C ILE A 192 3.24 0.60 9.15
N THR A 193 3.39 -0.35 8.23
CA THR A 193 2.99 -1.75 8.46
C THR A 193 3.76 -2.35 9.63
N LEU A 194 5.06 -2.08 9.73
CA LEU A 194 5.89 -2.46 10.88
C LEU A 194 5.31 -1.94 12.21
N GLY A 195 5.02 -0.64 12.31
CA GLY A 195 4.47 -0.02 13.52
C GLY A 195 3.12 -0.62 13.92
N VAL A 196 2.23 -0.89 12.95
CA VAL A 196 0.96 -1.60 13.21
C VAL A 196 1.21 -3.00 13.76
N ARG A 197 2.13 -3.76 13.16
CA ARG A 197 2.50 -5.10 13.61
C ARG A 197 3.15 -5.10 14.99
N MET A 198 3.88 -4.05 15.38
CA MET A 198 4.39 -3.90 16.74
C MET A 198 3.27 -3.73 17.77
N VAL A 199 2.22 -2.97 17.44
CA VAL A 199 1.03 -2.84 18.31
C VAL A 199 0.27 -4.17 18.40
N GLN A 200 0.16 -4.91 17.30
CA GLN A 200 -0.42 -6.26 17.32
C GLN A 200 0.38 -7.19 18.23
N ALA A 201 1.70 -7.26 18.07
CA ALA A 201 2.58 -8.09 18.89
C ALA A 201 2.45 -7.77 20.39
N ALA A 202 2.35 -6.48 20.72
CA ALA A 202 2.12 -6.04 22.09
C ALA A 202 0.74 -6.44 22.60
N SER A 203 -0.29 -6.36 21.75
CA SER A 203 -1.66 -6.72 22.09
C SER A 203 -1.77 -8.21 22.41
N ASP A 204 -1.17 -9.05 21.55
CA ASP A 204 -1.08 -10.50 21.73
C ASP A 204 -0.37 -10.86 23.05
N ALA A 205 0.79 -10.25 23.31
CA ALA A 205 1.59 -10.52 24.51
C ALA A 205 0.92 -10.06 25.83
N LEU A 206 0.16 -8.97 25.76
CA LEU A 206 -0.55 -8.40 26.91
C LEU A 206 -1.96 -8.99 27.09
N GLY A 207 -2.46 -9.75 26.12
CA GLY A 207 -3.81 -10.33 26.14
C GLY A 207 -4.91 -9.28 26.02
N ILE A 208 -4.71 -8.24 25.20
CA ILE A 208 -5.70 -7.19 24.95
C ILE A 208 -6.19 -7.25 23.49
N PRO A 209 -7.42 -6.77 23.21
CA PRO A 209 -7.93 -6.73 21.84
C PRO A 209 -7.07 -5.87 20.91
N PHE A 210 -6.89 -6.32 19.67
CA PHE A 210 -6.27 -5.54 18.60
C PHE A 210 -7.34 -5.10 17.57
N PRO A 211 -7.39 -3.81 17.18
CA PRO A 211 -6.64 -2.70 17.74
C PRO A 211 -7.10 -2.36 19.18
N PRO A 212 -6.19 -1.89 20.05
CA PRO A 212 -6.51 -1.56 21.44
C PRO A 212 -7.45 -0.35 21.54
N SER A 213 -8.31 -0.34 22.57
CA SER A 213 -9.17 0.79 22.88
C SER A 213 -8.37 1.96 23.44
N ARG A 214 -8.89 3.19 23.30
CA ARG A 214 -8.28 4.39 23.89
C ARG A 214 -8.04 4.18 25.39
N GLY A 215 -6.82 4.48 25.85
CA GLY A 215 -6.41 4.33 27.24
C GLY A 215 -6.01 2.91 27.65
N ALA A 216 -6.08 1.91 26.78
CA ALA A 216 -5.63 0.55 27.10
C ALA A 216 -4.10 0.43 27.17
N LEU A 217 -3.38 1.22 26.38
CA LEU A 217 -1.93 1.21 26.28
C LEU A 217 -1.31 2.58 26.52
N ARG A 218 -0.06 2.57 27.02
CA ARG A 218 0.91 3.65 26.87
C ARG A 218 2.09 3.13 26.08
N ALA A 219 2.64 3.94 25.17
CA ALA A 219 3.73 3.56 24.29
C ALA A 219 4.95 4.47 24.47
N THR A 220 6.12 3.87 24.50
CA THR A 220 7.41 4.55 24.38
C THR A 220 8.13 4.00 23.16
N VAL A 221 8.39 4.84 22.17
CA VAL A 221 9.00 4.44 20.89
C VAL A 221 10.48 4.83 20.89
N GLU A 222 11.35 3.92 20.44
CA GLU A 222 12.82 4.08 20.46
C GLU A 222 13.40 4.58 19.12
N MET A 223 12.53 5.10 18.24
CA MET A 223 12.83 5.58 16.89
C MET A 223 11.99 6.80 16.53
N ALA A 224 12.53 7.66 15.65
CA ALA A 224 11.81 8.74 14.98
C ALA A 224 11.57 8.41 13.49
N ARG A 225 10.68 7.46 13.21
CA ARG A 225 10.32 6.99 11.85
C ARG A 225 8.82 6.91 11.68
N CYS A 226 8.33 6.64 10.47
CA CYS A 226 6.90 6.53 10.14
C CYS A 226 6.17 5.45 10.96
N ALA A 227 6.90 4.47 11.49
CA ALA A 227 6.38 3.50 12.45
C ALA A 227 5.82 4.16 13.73
N THR A 228 6.38 5.30 14.16
CA THR A 228 5.93 6.06 15.33
C THR A 228 4.51 6.60 15.14
N ASP A 229 4.20 7.15 13.97
CA ASP A 229 2.85 7.64 13.65
C ASP A 229 1.83 6.51 13.57
N ALA A 230 2.26 5.36 13.03
CA ALA A 230 1.45 4.15 13.01
C ALA A 230 1.15 3.64 14.43
N ILE A 231 2.17 3.60 15.30
CA ILE A 231 2.01 3.22 16.70
C ILE A 231 1.08 4.20 17.42
N ALA A 232 1.28 5.50 17.27
CA ALA A 232 0.43 6.53 17.88
C ALA A 232 -1.04 6.34 17.48
N THR A 233 -1.28 6.15 16.18
CA THR A 233 -2.62 6.02 15.59
C THR A 233 -3.32 4.73 16.03
N VAL A 234 -2.62 3.59 15.95
CA VAL A 234 -3.23 2.27 16.19
C VAL A 234 -3.32 1.95 17.69
N ALA A 235 -2.35 2.37 18.50
CA ALA A 235 -2.40 2.22 19.95
C ALA A 235 -3.29 3.27 20.64
N ALA A 236 -3.83 4.23 19.88
CA ALA A 236 -4.54 5.40 20.38
C ALA A 236 -3.75 6.20 21.44
N CYS A 237 -2.44 6.31 21.22
CA CYS A 237 -1.49 7.03 22.08
C CYS A 237 -1.16 8.40 21.49
N SER A 238 -0.99 9.41 22.35
CA SER A 238 -0.67 10.78 21.93
C SER A 238 0.37 11.41 22.87
N ALA A 239 1.30 12.17 22.29
CA ALA A 239 2.28 12.93 23.05
C ALA A 239 1.62 14.00 23.93
N GLY A 240 0.61 14.70 23.40
CA GLY A 240 -0.12 15.73 24.13
C GLY A 240 -0.91 15.19 25.34
N GLN A 241 -1.28 13.92 25.32
CA GLN A 241 -1.94 13.23 26.45
C GLN A 241 -0.94 12.49 27.35
N GLY A 242 0.36 12.57 27.07
CA GLY A 242 1.39 11.85 27.81
C GLY A 242 1.31 10.32 27.74
N THR A 243 0.58 9.78 26.75
CA THR A 243 0.42 8.33 26.51
C THR A 243 1.38 7.81 25.44
N LEU A 244 1.99 8.71 24.65
CA LEU A 244 3.12 8.41 23.76
C LEU A 244 4.38 9.16 24.22
N ARG A 245 5.51 8.48 24.24
CA ARG A 245 6.84 9.09 24.42
C ARG A 245 7.77 8.64 23.30
N ILE A 246 8.57 9.55 22.77
CA ILE A 246 9.61 9.24 21.78
C ILE A 246 10.96 9.40 22.48
N LEU A 247 11.72 8.32 22.56
CA LEU A 247 13.08 8.27 23.10
C LEU A 247 13.98 7.69 22.02
N ASP A 248 14.25 8.47 20.98
CA ASP A 248 15.00 8.00 19.82
C ASP A 248 16.42 7.57 20.22
N ARG A 249 16.67 6.27 20.15
CA ARG A 249 17.97 5.63 20.42
C ARG A 249 18.54 4.99 19.15
N GLY A 250 17.92 5.24 18.00
CA GLY A 250 18.24 4.57 16.74
C GLY A 250 17.83 3.09 16.71
N ALA A 251 16.99 2.64 17.64
CA ALA A 251 16.56 1.25 17.73
C ALA A 251 15.14 1.09 17.15
N THR A 252 14.95 0.12 16.27
CA THR A 252 13.62 -0.25 15.75
C THR A 252 12.83 -1.04 16.80
N ALA A 253 12.43 -0.34 17.86
CA ALA A 253 11.78 -0.92 19.03
C ALA A 253 10.72 0.02 19.63
N ALA A 254 9.74 -0.57 20.31
CA ALA A 254 8.74 0.14 21.07
C ALA A 254 8.35 -0.65 22.31
N THR A 255 8.17 0.05 23.42
CA THR A 255 7.74 -0.51 24.69
C THR A 255 6.29 -0.10 24.95
N PHE A 256 5.45 -1.08 25.26
CA PHE A 256 4.03 -0.91 25.55
C PHE A 256 3.73 -1.32 26.99
N VAL A 257 2.91 -0.52 27.66
CA VAL A 257 2.45 -0.80 29.03
C VAL A 257 0.93 -0.86 29.01
N SER A 258 0.38 -1.97 29.51
CA SER A 258 -1.05 -2.12 29.74
C SER A 258 -1.49 -1.24 30.91
N CYS A 259 -2.45 -0.34 30.69
CA CYS A 259 -2.99 0.49 31.76
C CYS A 259 -3.83 -0.32 32.77
N THR A 260 -4.38 -1.46 32.35
CA THR A 260 -5.20 -2.32 33.21
C THR A 260 -4.34 -3.25 34.07
N SER A 261 -3.35 -3.93 33.47
CA SER A 261 -2.57 -4.96 34.17
C SER A 261 -1.23 -4.45 34.71
N GLY A 262 -0.76 -3.27 34.29
CA GLY A 262 0.57 -2.76 34.60
C GLY A 262 1.73 -3.55 33.95
N ARG A 263 1.43 -4.63 33.21
CA ARG A 263 2.43 -5.43 32.50
C ARG A 263 3.04 -4.62 31.36
N ARG A 264 4.33 -4.84 31.15
CA ARG A 264 5.13 -4.18 30.11
C ARG A 264 5.66 -5.21 29.13
N VAL A 265 5.63 -4.85 27.86
CA VAL A 265 6.25 -5.61 26.78
C VAL A 265 7.09 -4.67 25.91
N ARG A 266 8.31 -5.08 25.60
CA ARG A 266 9.15 -4.42 24.60
C ARG A 266 9.15 -5.26 23.33
N VAL A 267 8.82 -4.64 22.21
CA VAL A 267 8.78 -5.25 20.88
C VAL A 267 9.89 -4.62 20.06
N SER A 268 10.82 -5.44 19.57
CA SER A 268 11.90 -4.98 18.69
C SER A 268 11.94 -5.80 17.40
N LEU A 269 12.25 -5.15 16.27
CA LEU A 269 12.40 -5.83 14.99
C LEU A 269 13.64 -6.74 15.04
N ARG A 270 13.51 -7.99 14.59
CA ARG A 270 14.65 -8.89 14.46
C ARG A 270 15.53 -8.49 13.28
N ALA A 271 16.84 -8.68 13.40
CA ALA A 271 17.77 -8.38 12.31
C ALA A 271 17.46 -9.20 11.04
N ASP A 272 17.11 -10.47 11.21
CA ASP A 272 16.76 -11.42 10.13
C ASP A 272 15.34 -11.24 9.56
N ALA A 273 14.54 -10.34 10.13
CA ALA A 273 13.18 -10.08 9.66
C ALA A 273 13.16 -9.22 8.39
N LEU A 274 14.20 -8.43 8.17
CA LEU A 274 14.38 -7.68 6.92
C LEU A 274 14.83 -8.63 5.83
N ILE A 275 14.33 -8.40 4.61
CA ILE A 275 14.89 -9.07 3.43
C ILE A 275 16.25 -8.45 3.19
N GLU A 276 17.30 -9.20 3.54
CA GLU A 276 18.69 -8.87 3.24
C GLU A 276 18.97 -9.13 1.76
N MET A 277 19.72 -8.23 1.13
CA MET A 277 20.13 -8.34 -0.26
C MET A 277 21.66 -8.28 -0.35
N PRO A 278 22.30 -9.04 -1.26
CA PRO A 278 23.73 -8.98 -1.47
C PRO A 278 24.14 -7.72 -2.26
N GLY A 279 24.93 -6.82 -1.66
CA GLY A 279 25.67 -5.74 -2.37
C GLY A 279 25.02 -4.35 -2.41
N GLU A 280 25.81 -3.34 -2.85
CA GLU A 280 25.51 -1.90 -2.76
C GLU A 280 24.31 -1.43 -3.60
N GLY A 281 23.45 -0.62 -2.95
CA GLY A 281 22.26 0.01 -3.52
C GLY A 281 20.97 -0.69 -3.09
N VAL A 282 19.90 0.07 -2.82
CA VAL A 282 18.56 -0.49 -2.59
C VAL A 282 17.89 -0.69 -3.96
N PRO A 283 17.76 -1.92 -4.48
CA PRO A 283 17.09 -2.13 -5.76
C PRO A 283 15.61 -1.74 -5.71
N PRO A 284 15.01 -1.35 -6.86
CA PRO A 284 13.56 -1.22 -6.97
C PRO A 284 12.87 -2.52 -6.54
N GLY A 285 11.81 -2.44 -5.74
CA GLY A 285 11.06 -3.59 -5.25
C GLY A 285 11.30 -3.95 -3.77
N VAL A 286 12.39 -3.48 -3.15
CA VAL A 286 12.75 -3.87 -1.77
C VAL A 286 11.71 -3.38 -0.76
N SER A 287 11.15 -2.19 -1.00
CA SER A 287 10.10 -1.62 -0.16
C SER A 287 8.84 -2.50 -0.19
N ILE A 288 8.38 -2.95 -1.36
CA ILE A 288 7.30 -3.94 -1.46
C ILE A 288 7.66 -5.21 -0.72
N ALA A 289 8.89 -5.70 -0.90
CA ALA A 289 9.28 -6.98 -0.33
C ALA A 289 9.24 -6.92 1.20
N HIS A 290 9.72 -5.83 1.82
CA HIS A 290 9.60 -5.59 3.26
C HIS A 290 8.15 -5.39 3.69
N GLU A 291 7.35 -4.59 2.98
CA GLU A 291 5.92 -4.40 3.29
C GLU A 291 5.17 -5.74 3.26
N HIS A 292 5.39 -6.56 2.23
CA HIS A 292 4.80 -7.89 2.09
C HIS A 292 5.25 -8.83 3.21
N ALA A 293 6.54 -8.81 3.58
CA ALA A 293 7.06 -9.59 4.70
C ALA A 293 6.38 -9.18 6.03
N PHE A 294 6.27 -7.88 6.31
CA PHE A 294 5.56 -7.40 7.51
C PHE A 294 4.08 -7.74 7.49
N ARG A 295 3.45 -7.82 6.31
CA ARG A 295 2.03 -8.16 6.18
C ARG A 295 1.75 -9.65 6.41
N THR A 296 2.61 -10.52 5.90
CA THR A 296 2.31 -11.96 5.77
C THR A 296 3.04 -12.84 6.77
N ARG A 297 4.20 -12.43 7.28
CA ARG A 297 4.98 -13.26 8.21
C ARG A 297 4.33 -13.31 9.61
N PRO A 298 4.43 -14.44 10.32
CA PRO A 298 4.01 -14.55 11.72
C PRO A 298 4.77 -13.57 12.63
N THR A 299 4.10 -13.05 13.66
CA THR A 299 4.69 -12.07 14.61
C THR A 299 6.00 -12.56 15.23
N VAL A 300 6.08 -13.85 15.59
CA VAL A 300 7.28 -14.48 16.18
C VAL A 300 8.50 -14.50 15.24
N SER A 301 8.27 -14.43 13.93
CA SER A 301 9.36 -14.37 12.94
C SER A 301 9.80 -12.93 12.63
N LEU A 302 9.04 -11.93 13.07
CA LEU A 302 9.33 -10.52 12.85
C LEU A 302 9.96 -9.86 14.08
N PHE A 303 9.51 -10.22 15.28
CA PHE A 303 9.85 -9.47 16.48
C PHE A 303 10.46 -10.32 17.58
N ASN A 304 11.38 -9.70 18.33
CA ASN A 304 11.68 -10.13 19.69
C ASN A 304 10.68 -9.45 20.64
N VAL A 305 10.01 -10.25 21.46
CA VAL A 305 8.96 -9.79 22.39
C VAL A 305 9.43 -10.08 23.82
N GLU A 306 9.89 -9.03 24.49
CA GLU A 306 10.44 -9.10 25.85
C GLU A 306 9.36 -8.69 26.86
N CYS A 307 8.80 -9.67 27.56
CA CYS A 307 7.86 -9.42 28.65
C CYS A 307 8.62 -9.11 29.94
N ALA A 308 8.22 -8.05 30.64
CA ALA A 308 8.68 -7.76 31.99
C ALA A 308 7.48 -7.73 32.94
N SER A 309 7.57 -8.45 34.07
CA SER A 309 6.67 -8.24 35.19
C SER A 309 6.88 -6.84 35.76
N ALA A 310 5.80 -6.22 36.25
CA ALA A 310 5.84 -4.88 36.79
C ALA A 310 6.85 -4.77 37.94
N ALA A 311 8.03 -4.21 37.67
CA ALA A 311 8.78 -3.53 38.71
C ALA A 311 8.04 -2.22 38.95
N ALA A 312 7.52 -2.03 40.16
CA ALA A 312 7.08 -0.73 40.64
C ALA A 312 8.25 0.24 40.43
N THR A 313 8.14 1.13 39.45
CA THR A 313 9.03 2.28 39.38
C THR A 313 8.13 3.48 39.23
N ALA A 314 8.16 4.26 40.30
CA ALA A 314 7.40 5.47 40.52
C ALA A 314 7.23 6.27 39.22
N VAL A 315 6.00 6.70 38.99
CA VAL A 315 5.75 7.93 38.25
C VAL A 315 6.50 9.02 39.00
N ALA A 316 7.76 9.26 38.64
CA ALA A 316 8.42 10.51 38.94
C ALA A 316 7.63 11.56 38.14
N ALA A 317 6.67 12.17 38.83
CA ALA A 317 6.18 13.49 38.50
C ALA A 317 7.40 14.42 38.53
N ALA A 318 8.12 14.49 37.42
CA ALA A 318 9.07 15.55 37.20
C ALA A 318 8.23 16.83 37.13
N ALA A 319 8.33 17.62 38.19
CA ALA A 319 7.95 19.02 38.21
C ALA A 319 8.67 19.73 37.06
N GLY A 320 8.02 19.79 35.90
CA GLY A 320 8.38 20.62 34.76
C GLY A 320 7.35 21.74 34.66
N GLY A 321 7.83 22.98 34.57
CA GLY A 321 7.05 24.20 34.73
C GLY A 321 5.70 24.22 34.04
N ARG A 322 4.71 24.80 34.73
CA ARG A 322 3.41 25.15 34.15
C ARG A 322 3.65 25.99 32.88
N TYR A 323 2.97 25.63 31.79
CA TYR A 323 2.78 26.55 30.67
C TYR A 323 2.12 27.82 31.25
N PRO A 324 2.69 29.02 31.10
CA PRO A 324 2.03 30.22 31.58
C PRO A 324 0.70 30.35 30.82
N ALA A 325 -0.38 30.55 31.58
CA ALA A 325 -1.67 30.90 31.01
C ALA A 325 -1.48 32.14 30.13
N GLN A 326 -1.85 32.04 28.86
CA GLN A 326 -2.02 33.21 28.03
C GLN A 326 -3.26 33.93 28.54
N ASP A 327 -3.05 34.95 29.37
CA ASP A 327 -4.07 35.91 29.72
C ASP A 327 -4.34 36.81 28.50
N ARG A 328 -5.59 36.71 28.00
CA ARG A 328 -6.34 37.64 27.13
C ARG A 328 -5.98 37.70 25.65
#